data_AF-A0A7Z3DZ61-F1
#
_entry.id   AF-A0A7Z3DZ61-F1
#
_cell.length_a   1.000
_cell.length_b   1.000
_cell.length_c   1.000
_cell.angle_alpha   90.00
_cell.angle_beta   90.00
_cell.angle_gamma   90.00
#
_symmetry.space_group_name_H-M   'P 1'
#
loop_
_entity.id
_entity.type
_entity.pdbx_description
1 polymer ?
#
loop_
_entity_poly.entity_id
_entity_poly.type
_entity_poly.pdbx_seq_one_letter_code
_entity_poly.pdbx_strand_id
1 'polypeptide(L)' 'MAAGTKAKTASKNNPTCRKKAEQKMYKDKPVKPVRYIDRDSRVNYMSAQYDNGNLVEDEVSGNPIKWEAV' A
#
# COMPACT_ATOMS: atom_id res chain seq x y z
N MET A 1 36.77 16.91 -6.91
CA MET A 1 36.04 16.18 -7.96
C MET A 1 34.61 15.95 -7.47
N ALA A 2 33.65 16.78 -7.89
CA ALA A 2 32.25 16.63 -7.48
C ALA A 2 31.62 15.45 -8.25
N ALA A 3 31.16 14.43 -7.53
CA ALA A 3 30.41 13.32 -8.10
C ALA A 3 29.03 13.83 -8.54
N GLY A 4 28.92 14.22 -9.82
CA GLY A 4 27.66 14.60 -10.44
C GLY A 4 26.69 13.42 -10.39
N THR A 5 25.68 13.50 -9.53
CA THR A 5 24.56 12.58 -9.51
C THR A 5 23.83 12.69 -10.85
N LYS A 6 23.97 11.68 -11.71
CA LYS A 6 23.25 11.61 -12.98
C LYS A 6 21.76 11.80 -12.70
N ALA A 7 21.20 12.91 -13.16
CA ALA A 7 19.77 13.14 -13.09
C ALA A 7 19.06 12.01 -13.86
N LYS A 8 18.18 11.28 -13.17
CA LYS A 8 17.38 10.22 -13.80
C LYS A 8 16.33 10.89 -14.71
N THR A 9 16.66 11.14 -15.98
CA THR A 9 15.73 11.60 -17.03
C THR A 9 14.79 10.47 -17.50
N ALA A 10 14.45 9.53 -16.63
CA ALA A 10 13.44 8.52 -16.96
C ALA A 10 12.09 9.05 -16.46
N SER A 11 11.23 9.44 -17.39
CA SER A 11 9.85 9.80 -17.09
C SER A 11 9.20 8.72 -16.21
N LYS A 12 8.52 9.12 -15.12
CA LYS A 12 7.78 8.21 -14.23
C LYS A 12 6.71 7.39 -14.97
N ASN A 13 6.34 7.82 -16.18
CA ASN A 13 5.35 7.17 -17.03
C ASN A 13 5.98 6.28 -18.12
N ASN A 14 7.32 6.18 -18.21
CA ASN A 14 7.96 5.29 -19.17
C ASN A 14 7.66 3.82 -18.81
N PRO A 15 6.92 3.08 -19.65
CA PRO A 15 6.49 1.71 -19.35
C PRO A 15 7.67 0.75 -19.12
N THR A 16 8.83 0.99 -19.73
CA THR A 16 10.01 0.11 -19.59
C THR A 16 10.77 0.34 -18.27
N CYS A 17 10.61 1.50 -17.63
CA CYS A 17 11.26 1.85 -16.37
C CYS A 17 10.28 1.93 -15.19
N ARG A 18 8.98 1.67 -15.42
CA ARG A 18 7.95 1.73 -14.38
C ARG A 18 8.14 0.56 -13.41
N LYS A 19 8.33 0.88 -12.13
CA LYS A 19 8.30 -0.15 -11.08
C LYS A 19 6.90 -0.74 -10.99
N LYS A 20 6.81 -2.07 -10.99
CA LYS A 20 5.58 -2.77 -10.62
C LYS A 20 5.25 -2.45 -9.16
N ALA A 21 3.96 -2.39 -8.83
CA ALA A 21 3.55 -2.26 -7.44
C ALA A 21 4.06 -3.49 -6.66
N GLU A 22 4.74 -3.24 -5.55
CA GLU A 22 5.21 -4.31 -4.67
C GLU A 22 4.01 -4.89 -3.92
N GLN A 23 3.85 -6.21 -3.99
CA GLN A 23 2.82 -6.93 -3.25
C GLN A 23 3.32 -7.13 -1.82
N LYS A 24 2.61 -6.55 -0.85
CA LYS A 24 2.89 -6.79 0.57
C LYS A 24 2.28 -8.12 1.00
N MET A 25 2.89 -8.73 2.00
CA MET A 25 2.38 -9.90 2.68
C MET A 25 2.06 -9.53 4.12
N TYR A 26 0.91 -9.98 4.61
CA TYR A 26 0.52 -9.86 6.01
C TYR A 26 0.07 -11.23 6.50
N LYS A 27 0.69 -11.73 7.57
CA LYS A 27 0.45 -13.09 8.12
C LYS A 27 0.51 -14.17 7.02
N ASP A 28 1.58 -14.12 6.23
CA ASP A 28 1.85 -15.04 5.11
C ASP A 28 0.78 -15.04 3.99
N LYS A 29 -0.13 -14.07 3.99
CA LYS A 29 -1.14 -13.90 2.96
C LYS A 29 -0.86 -12.64 2.14
N PRO A 30 -0.98 -12.71 0.81
CA PRO A 30 -0.87 -11.51 -0.03
C PRO A 30 -2.00 -10.54 0.25
N VAL A 31 -1.66 -9.26 0.32
CA VAL A 31 -2.62 -8.19 0.55
C VAL A 31 -2.45 -7.06 -0.44
N LYS A 32 -3.55 -6.36 -0.70
CA LYS A 32 -3.60 -5.19 -1.58
C LYS A 32 -4.07 -3.95 -0.82
N PRO A 33 -3.57 -2.76 -1.17
CA PRO A 33 -4.04 -1.52 -0.57
C PRO A 33 -5.47 -1.22 -1.02
N VAL A 34 -6.34 -0.86 -0.08
CA VAL A 34 -7.73 -0.45 -0.33
C VAL A 34 -8.05 0.81 0.47
N ARG A 35 -8.97 1.65 -0.03
CA ARG A 35 -9.43 2.81 0.73
C ARG A 35 -10.57 2.39 1.67
N TYR A 36 -10.35 2.50 2.97
CA TYR A 36 -11.39 2.33 3.97
C TYR A 36 -12.06 3.67 4.25
N ILE A 37 -13.39 3.69 4.20
CA ILE A 37 -14.21 4.86 4.47
C ILE A 37 -15.36 4.40 5.36
N ASP A 38 -15.41 4.94 6.56
CA ASP A 38 -16.52 4.76 7.48
C ASP A 38 -17.15 6.13 7.75
N ARG A 39 -18.43 6.22 7.45
CA ARG A 39 -19.19 7.47 7.53
C ARG A 39 -19.64 7.78 8.96
N ASP A 40 -19.93 6.76 9.76
CA ASP A 40 -20.41 6.90 11.13
C ASP A 40 -19.27 7.36 12.03
N SER A 41 -18.11 6.72 11.88
CA SER A 41 -16.87 7.08 12.59
C SER A 41 -16.13 8.26 11.94
N ARG A 42 -16.57 8.73 10.76
CA ARG A 42 -15.93 9.77 9.94
C ARG A 42 -14.44 9.53 9.66
N VAL A 43 -14.04 8.27 9.53
CA VAL A 43 -12.65 7.89 9.24
C VAL A 43 -12.45 7.57 7.76
N ASN A 44 -11.29 7.95 7.24
CA ASN A 44 -10.89 7.70 5.86
C ASN A 44 -9.38 7.47 5.82
N TYR A 45 -8.96 6.26 5.48
CA TYR A 45 -7.54 5.91 5.38
C TYR A 45 -7.30 4.75 4.41
N MET A 46 -6.03 4.56 4.04
CA MET A 46 -5.58 3.38 3.29
C MET A 46 -5.48 2.19 4.25
N SER A 47 -6.25 1.15 3.99
CA SER A 47 -6.22 -0.14 4.68
C SER A 47 -5.69 -1.23 3.75
N ALA A 48 -5.61 -2.46 4.23
CA ALA A 48 -5.25 -3.63 3.44
C ALA A 48 -6.45 -4.57 3.28
N GLN A 49 -6.52 -5.23 2.14
CA GLN A 49 -7.50 -6.25 1.82
C GLN A 49 -6.78 -7.53 1.42
N TYR A 50 -7.25 -8.67 1.92
CA TYR A 50 -6.84 -9.97 1.39
C TYR A 50 -7.44 -10.20 -0.01
N ASP A 51 -6.94 -11.22 -0.70
CA ASP A 51 -7.40 -11.53 -2.06
C ASP A 51 -8.89 -11.95 -2.10
N ASN A 52 -9.38 -12.56 -1.00
CA ASN A 52 -10.78 -12.97 -0.84
C ASN A 52 -11.77 -11.80 -0.66
N GLY A 53 -11.29 -10.56 -0.59
CA GLY A 53 -12.13 -9.38 -0.40
C GLY A 53 -12.35 -8.96 1.06
N ASN A 54 -11.87 -9.74 2.04
CA ASN A 54 -11.96 -9.35 3.44
C ASN A 54 -10.89 -8.30 3.76
N LEU A 55 -11.25 -7.33 4.61
CA LEU A 55 -10.28 -6.40 5.16
C LEU A 55 -9.32 -7.13 6.09
N VAL A 56 -8.09 -6.64 6.13
CA VAL A 56 -7.12 -7.04 7.15
C VAL A 56 -7.48 -6.27 8.41
N GLU A 57 -7.78 -6.99 9.48
CA GLU A 57 -8.16 -6.42 10.77
C GLU A 57 -7.06 -6.65 11.80
N ASP A 58 -6.93 -5.68 12.69
CA ASP A 58 -6.11 -5.80 13.89
C ASP A 58 -6.78 -6.76 14.88
N GLU A 59 -6.04 -7.76 15.37
CA GLU A 59 -6.59 -8.82 16.24
C GLU A 59 -7.08 -8.31 17.59
N VAL A 60 -6.56 -7.18 18.05
CA VAL A 60 -6.89 -6.63 19.37
C VAL A 60 -8.12 -5.74 19.30
N SER A 61 -8.16 -4.87 18.29
CA SER A 61 -9.19 -3.85 18.16
C SER A 61 -10.34 -4.21 17.22
N GLY A 62 -10.18 -5.25 16.38
CA GLY A 62 -11.16 -5.65 15.37
C GLY A 62 -11.35 -4.61 14.26
N ASN A 63 -10.50 -3.59 14.22
CA ASN A 63 -10.57 -2.51 13.23
C ASN A 63 -9.66 -2.82 12.04
N PRO A 64 -9.99 -2.33 10.84
CA PRO A 64 -9.12 -2.47 9.68
C PRO A 64 -7.74 -1.85 9.94
N ILE A 65 -6.67 -2.60 9.68
CA ILE A 65 -5.31 -2.10 9.84
C ILE A 65 -4.99 -1.08 8.75
N LYS A 66 -4.19 -0.06 9.07
CA LYS A 66 -3.67 0.90 8.09
C LYS A 66 -2.60 0.24 7.22
N TRP A 67 -2.59 0.54 5.91
CA TRP A 67 -1.62 0.02 4.94
C TRP A 67 -0.14 0.25 5.32
N GLU A 68 0.13 1.27 6.13
CA GLU A 68 1.46 1.60 6.64
C GLU A 68 1.94 0.62 7.71
N ALA A 69 1.02 -0.01 8.44
CA ALA A 69 1.30 -0.97 9.51
C ALA A 69 1.27 -2.44 9.02
N VAL A 70 1.00 -2.63 7.72
CA VAL A 70 1.09 -3.90 6.99
C VAL A 70 2.46 -4.01 6.35
#